data_AF-A0A836UFU0-F1
#
_entry.id   AF-A0A836UFU0-F1
#
_cell.length_a   1.000
_cell.length_b   1.000
_cell.length_c   1.000
_cell.angle_alpha   90.00
_cell.angle_beta   90.00
_cell.angle_gamma   90.00
#
_symmetry.space_group_name_H-M   'P 1'
#
loop_
_entity.id
_entity.type
_entity.pdbx_description
1 polymer ?
#
loop_
_entity_poly.entity_id
_entity_poly.type
_entity_poly.pdbx_seq_one_letter_code
_entity_poly.pdbx_strand_id
1 'polypeptide(L)'
;MAKKLPSRPNLDQLKHQAKDLLKEYKAANAEALARIRQHLPRLAEASDVEMAAARFVLQDAQHVIACELDFVNWDSLTAVVTTPFESIGKLTDREIQMLLRMVDQKDLVAALIGSSDALNEKMLGNMSARVRTFIEEEMGFLGHLEQEEIDAAQLRIITYLAWLSDQGHITWPTAALLKKKAASAKRSRMPKQYLDAKEKAQQTAQKKLAELSFEEIDELFTTMAEIARREGILALEESGGKAADPFLQRAILLAVDGTQPELIKDMLDKWQASLLREQEVKYRKVIEGLRGIQAGDNPRIVEHKLAMIF
;
A
#
# COMPACT_ATOMS: atom_id res chain seq x y z
N MET A 1 -20.58 20.93 15.31
CA MET A 1 -19.11 21.00 15.14
C MET A 1 -18.57 19.70 15.69
N ALA A 2 -17.84 18.91 14.90
CA ALA A 2 -17.25 17.66 15.35
C ALA A 2 -16.31 17.94 16.55
N LYS A 3 -16.43 17.14 17.61
CA LYS A 3 -15.52 17.25 18.76
C LYS A 3 -14.18 16.66 18.32
N LYS A 4 -13.14 17.48 18.27
CA LYS A 4 -11.78 16.97 18.02
C LYS A 4 -11.31 16.16 19.22
N LEU A 5 -10.58 15.08 18.97
CA LEU A 5 -9.90 14.36 20.04
C LEU A 5 -8.94 15.30 20.77
N PRO A 6 -8.89 15.27 22.11
CA PRO A 6 -7.85 15.97 22.86
C PRO A 6 -6.48 15.34 22.58
N SER A 7 -5.40 16.12 22.69
CA SER A 7 -4.02 15.70 22.40
C SER A 7 -3.58 14.45 23.18
N ARG A 8 -4.19 14.20 24.36
CA ARG A 8 -4.04 12.97 25.15
C ARG A 8 -5.39 12.33 25.40
N PRO A 9 -5.86 11.45 24.50
CA PRO A 9 -7.14 10.78 24.69
C PRO A 9 -7.04 9.71 25.80
N ASN A 10 -8.04 9.65 26.67
CA ASN A 10 -8.14 8.64 27.71
C ASN A 10 -9.30 7.68 27.41
N LEU A 11 -8.97 6.41 27.18
CA LEU A 11 -9.95 5.36 26.84
C LEU A 11 -11.01 5.17 27.92
N ASP A 12 -10.65 5.30 29.20
CA ASP A 12 -11.59 5.09 30.30
C ASP A 12 -12.58 6.25 30.41
N GLN A 13 -12.15 7.49 30.15
CA GLN A 13 -13.05 8.63 30.04
C GLN A 13 -14.06 8.45 28.90
N LEU A 14 -13.60 7.98 27.73
CA LEU A 14 -14.49 7.70 26.59
C LEU A 14 -15.49 6.57 26.89
N LYS A 15 -15.06 5.52 27.61
CA LYS A 15 -15.98 4.44 28.06
C LYS A 15 -17.00 4.95 29.08
N HIS A 16 -16.60 5.87 29.97
CA HIS A 16 -17.52 6.50 30.91
C HIS A 16 -18.55 7.36 30.17
N GLN A 17 -18.13 8.17 29.20
CA GLN A 17 -19.04 8.94 28.35
C GLN A 17 -20.06 8.06 27.60
N ALA A 18 -19.64 6.90 27.09
CA ALA A 18 -20.56 5.95 26.45
C ALA A 18 -21.58 5.35 27.44
N LYS A 19 -21.19 5.09 28.70
CA LYS A 19 -22.12 4.63 29.75
C LYS A 19 -23.09 5.73 30.18
N ASP A 20 -22.62 6.97 30.25
CA ASP A 20 -23.44 8.13 30.59
C ASP A 20 -24.47 8.39 29.49
N LEU A 21 -24.08 8.30 28.21
CA LEU A 21 -25.00 8.39 27.08
C LEU A 21 -26.09 7.29 27.12
N LEU A 22 -25.72 6.07 27.50
CA LEU A 22 -26.68 4.97 27.70
C LEU A 22 -27.66 5.26 28.86
N LYS A 23 -27.19 5.90 29.93
CA LYS A 23 -28.03 6.32 31.06
C LYS A 23 -28.97 7.46 30.67
N GLU A 24 -28.48 8.43 29.92
CA GLU A 24 -29.26 9.57 29.39
C GLU A 24 -30.32 9.12 28.40
N TYR A 25 -30.03 8.12 27.57
CA TYR A 25 -31.02 7.48 26.70
C TYR A 25 -32.15 6.83 27.51
N LYS A 26 -31.82 6.10 28.58
CA LYS A 26 -32.84 5.51 29.48
C LYS A 26 -33.66 6.57 30.23
N ALA A 27 -33.08 7.74 30.46
CA ALA A 27 -33.76 8.89 31.06
C ALA A 27 -34.56 9.73 30.05
N ALA A 28 -34.60 9.32 28.77
CA ALA A 28 -35.26 10.05 27.68
C ALA A 28 -34.82 11.52 27.54
N ASN A 29 -33.52 11.80 27.74
CA ASN A 29 -32.99 13.15 27.56
C ASN A 29 -33.05 13.58 26.08
N ALA A 30 -33.67 14.72 25.80
CA ALA A 30 -33.85 15.25 24.45
C ALA A 30 -32.51 15.50 23.71
N GLU A 31 -31.47 15.95 24.42
CA GLU A 31 -30.15 16.19 23.80
C GLU A 31 -29.45 14.88 23.41
N ALA A 32 -29.54 13.86 24.26
CA ALA A 32 -28.95 12.54 23.99
C ALA A 32 -29.65 11.86 22.81
N LEU A 33 -30.97 11.96 22.74
CA LEU A 33 -31.76 11.42 21.62
C LEU A 33 -31.41 12.12 20.30
N ALA A 34 -31.20 13.44 20.30
CA ALA A 34 -30.76 14.18 19.12
C ALA A 34 -29.38 13.73 18.62
N ARG A 35 -28.42 13.52 19.54
CA ARG A 35 -27.07 13.00 19.19
C ARG A 35 -27.13 11.60 18.59
N ILE A 36 -27.94 10.72 19.17
CA ILE A 36 -28.11 9.34 18.68
C ILE A 36 -28.73 9.34 17.27
N ARG A 37 -29.73 10.19 17.01
CA ARG A 37 -30.34 10.32 15.67
C ARG A 37 -29.35 10.75 14.60
N GLN A 38 -28.45 11.66 14.94
CA GLN A 38 -27.47 12.18 13.99
C GLN A 38 -26.45 11.13 13.55
N HIS A 39 -26.06 10.22 14.46
CA HIS A 39 -24.93 9.32 14.25
C HIS A 39 -25.32 7.84 14.05
N LEU A 40 -26.60 7.48 14.22
CA LEU A 40 -27.05 6.09 14.10
C LEU A 40 -28.08 5.93 12.96
N PRO A 41 -27.68 5.39 11.79
CA PRO A 41 -28.54 5.36 10.59
C PRO A 41 -29.88 4.64 10.78
N ARG A 42 -29.92 3.63 11.66
CA ARG A 42 -31.13 2.84 11.93
C ARG A 42 -32.19 3.60 12.74
N LEU A 43 -31.80 4.67 13.42
CA LEU A 43 -32.66 5.48 14.30
C LEU A 43 -32.78 6.92 13.81
N ALA A 44 -32.25 7.23 12.62
CA ALA A 44 -32.23 8.58 12.07
C ALA A 44 -33.64 9.16 11.82
N GLU A 45 -34.59 8.32 11.40
CA GLU A 45 -35.99 8.72 11.13
C GLU A 45 -36.98 8.30 12.23
N ALA A 46 -36.50 7.73 13.34
CA ALA A 46 -37.36 7.24 14.41
C ALA A 46 -37.96 8.38 15.24
N SER A 47 -39.28 8.35 15.45
CA SER A 47 -40.01 9.26 16.35
C SER A 47 -39.61 9.06 17.82
N ASP A 48 -39.88 10.03 18.69
CA ASP A 48 -39.52 9.95 20.13
C ASP A 48 -40.13 8.70 20.82
N VAL A 49 -41.30 8.25 20.33
CA VAL A 49 -41.99 7.05 20.83
C VAL A 49 -41.32 5.77 20.35
N GLU A 50 -40.90 5.72 19.08
CA GLU A 50 -40.16 4.57 18.52
C GLU A 50 -38.75 4.46 19.12
N MET A 51 -38.14 5.59 19.48
CA MET A 51 -36.88 5.63 20.21
C MET A 51 -37.01 5.05 21.61
N ALA A 52 -38.11 5.28 22.32
CA ALA A 52 -38.34 4.67 23.64
C ALA A 52 -38.54 3.14 23.55
N ALA A 53 -39.05 2.65 22.43
CA ALA A 53 -39.24 1.22 22.16
C ALA A 53 -37.99 0.53 21.54
N ALA A 54 -37.05 1.31 21.01
CA ALA A 54 -35.85 0.80 20.38
C ALA A 54 -34.89 0.17 21.42
N ARG A 55 -34.21 -0.89 21.01
CA ARG A 55 -33.17 -1.52 21.83
C ARG A 55 -31.84 -0.81 21.59
N PHE A 56 -31.43 0.04 22.53
CA PHE A 56 -30.12 0.70 22.54
C PHE A 56 -29.19 0.02 23.56
N VAL A 57 -28.05 -0.46 23.08
CA VAL A 57 -27.04 -1.20 23.88
C VAL A 57 -25.78 -0.35 24.04
N LEU A 58 -24.91 -0.72 24.99
CA LEU A 58 -23.62 -0.05 25.20
C LEU A 58 -22.77 0.04 23.92
N GLN A 59 -22.84 -0.96 23.03
CA GLN A 59 -22.14 -0.94 21.75
C GLN A 59 -22.65 0.18 20.83
N ASP A 60 -23.95 0.45 20.85
CA ASP A 60 -24.56 1.54 20.07
C ASP A 60 -24.11 2.89 20.63
N ALA A 61 -24.07 3.04 21.96
CA ALA A 61 -23.54 4.23 22.61
C ALA A 61 -22.06 4.47 22.29
N GLN A 62 -21.25 3.41 22.26
CA GLN A 62 -19.86 3.46 21.83
C GLN A 62 -19.72 3.88 20.37
N HIS A 63 -20.57 3.36 19.48
CA HIS A 63 -20.57 3.73 18.08
C HIS A 63 -20.90 5.22 17.88
N VAL A 64 -21.91 5.74 18.59
CA VAL A 64 -22.27 7.18 18.56
C VAL A 64 -21.08 8.05 18.97
N ILE A 65 -20.40 7.71 20.06
CA ILE A 65 -19.20 8.44 20.50
C ILE A 65 -18.07 8.37 19.47
N ALA A 66 -17.87 7.23 18.81
CA ALA A 66 -16.87 7.10 17.74
C ALA A 66 -17.20 8.01 16.56
N CYS A 67 -18.46 8.04 16.12
CA CYS A 67 -18.90 8.89 15.01
C CYS A 67 -18.91 10.38 15.35
N GLU A 68 -19.15 10.76 16.61
CA GLU A 68 -19.00 12.16 17.08
C GLU A 68 -17.55 12.67 16.96
N LEU A 69 -16.59 11.75 17.00
CA LEU A 69 -15.15 11.99 16.91
C LEU A 69 -14.59 11.74 15.51
N ASP A 70 -15.45 11.62 14.48
CA ASP A 70 -15.11 11.33 13.08
C ASP A 70 -14.46 9.95 12.83
N PHE A 71 -14.72 8.95 13.69
CA PHE A 71 -14.31 7.56 13.47
C PHE A 71 -15.46 6.71 12.94
N VAL A 72 -15.13 5.76 12.07
CA VAL A 72 -16.10 4.82 11.48
C VAL A 72 -16.65 3.86 12.53
N ASN A 73 -15.82 3.42 13.48
CA ASN A 73 -16.23 2.47 14.51
C ASN A 73 -15.42 2.65 15.81
N TRP A 74 -15.93 2.07 16.89
CA TRP A 74 -15.30 2.13 18.22
C TRP A 74 -13.95 1.40 18.28
N ASP A 75 -13.73 0.39 17.43
CA ASP A 75 -12.48 -0.36 17.39
C ASP A 75 -11.34 0.48 16.78
N SER A 76 -11.62 1.26 15.74
CA SER A 76 -10.70 2.23 15.12
C SER A 76 -10.34 3.34 16.12
N LEU A 77 -11.33 3.87 16.86
CA LEU A 77 -11.07 4.83 17.94
C LEU A 77 -10.21 4.21 19.06
N THR A 78 -10.58 3.02 19.53
CA THR A 78 -9.84 2.34 20.60
C THR A 78 -8.40 2.06 20.17
N ALA A 79 -8.21 1.71 18.91
CA ALA A 79 -6.88 1.51 18.34
C ALA A 79 -6.04 2.78 18.40
N VAL A 80 -6.54 3.91 17.89
CA VAL A 80 -5.83 5.20 17.91
C VAL A 80 -5.40 5.58 19.33
N VAL A 81 -6.30 5.40 20.31
CA VAL A 81 -6.06 5.78 21.70
C VAL A 81 -5.09 4.83 22.41
N THR A 82 -5.09 3.55 22.05
CA THR A 82 -4.35 2.52 22.80
C THR A 82 -2.97 2.21 22.20
N THR A 83 -2.80 2.37 20.89
CA THR A 83 -1.54 2.02 20.23
C THR A 83 -0.55 3.17 20.28
N PRO A 84 0.70 2.94 20.72
CA PRO A 84 1.73 3.97 20.72
C PRO A 84 2.14 4.34 19.28
N PHE A 85 2.57 5.59 19.10
CA PHE A 85 3.10 6.09 17.81
C PHE A 85 4.22 5.22 17.25
N GLU A 86 5.09 4.71 18.13
CA GLU A 86 6.18 3.76 17.81
C GLU A 86 5.73 2.50 17.06
N SER A 87 4.43 2.15 17.12
CA SER A 87 3.90 1.00 16.38
C SER A 87 3.95 1.17 14.86
N ILE A 88 4.09 2.41 14.35
CA ILE A 88 4.30 2.71 12.93
C ILE A 88 5.57 2.03 12.40
N GLY A 89 6.59 1.84 13.23
CA GLY A 89 7.81 1.16 12.84
C GLY A 89 7.61 -0.29 12.40
N LYS A 90 6.46 -0.91 12.70
CA LYS A 90 6.11 -2.28 12.27
C LYS A 90 5.45 -2.35 10.90
N LEU A 91 5.08 -1.21 10.32
CA LEU A 91 4.48 -1.13 8.99
C LEU A 91 5.53 -1.43 7.91
N THR A 92 5.03 -1.85 6.75
CA THR A 92 5.85 -1.99 5.54
C THR A 92 6.21 -0.62 4.98
N ASP A 93 7.29 -0.56 4.23
CA ASP A 93 7.76 0.67 3.59
C ASP A 93 6.71 1.28 2.67
N ARG A 94 5.94 0.45 1.96
CA ARG A 94 4.80 0.90 1.15
C ARG A 94 3.73 1.58 1.98
N GLU A 95 3.34 1.00 3.12
CA GLU A 95 2.33 1.58 4.00
C GLU A 95 2.82 2.92 4.60
N ILE A 96 4.10 3.01 4.96
CA ILE A 96 4.74 4.25 5.41
C ILE A 96 4.70 5.30 4.30
N GLN A 97 5.10 4.95 3.08
CA GLN A 97 5.06 5.88 1.94
C GLN A 97 3.65 6.36 1.62
N MET A 98 2.63 5.52 1.81
CA MET A 98 1.22 5.93 1.65
C MET A 98 0.80 6.92 2.73
N LEU A 99 1.19 6.66 3.99
CA LEU A 99 0.97 7.58 5.10
C LEU A 99 1.64 8.93 4.87
N LEU A 100 2.92 8.93 4.47
CA LEU A 100 3.72 10.13 4.26
C LEU A 100 3.17 11.07 3.17
N ARG A 101 2.32 10.59 2.25
CA ARG A 101 1.65 11.44 1.25
C ARG A 101 0.50 12.25 1.82
N MET A 102 -0.08 11.82 2.93
CA MET A 102 -1.24 12.46 3.57
C MET A 102 -0.87 13.30 4.79
N VAL A 103 0.35 13.16 5.28
CA VAL A 103 0.82 13.87 6.48
C VAL A 103 1.43 15.21 6.07
N ASP A 104 1.02 16.28 6.76
CA ASP A 104 1.61 17.61 6.60
C ASP A 104 3.05 17.65 7.13
N GLN A 105 3.92 18.39 6.45
CA GLN A 105 5.35 18.46 6.81
C GLN A 105 5.58 18.95 8.24
N LYS A 106 4.78 19.93 8.70
CA LYS A 106 4.87 20.46 10.07
C LYS A 106 4.55 19.39 11.12
N ASP A 107 3.54 18.58 10.85
CA ASP A 107 3.11 17.52 11.75
C ASP A 107 4.12 16.37 11.75
N LEU A 108 4.71 16.07 10.59
CA LEU A 108 5.77 15.08 10.49
C LEU A 108 7.00 15.50 11.30
N VAL A 109 7.49 16.73 11.13
CA VAL A 109 8.65 17.23 11.88
C VAL A 109 8.39 17.19 13.38
N ALA A 110 7.23 17.69 13.81
CA ALA A 110 6.85 17.69 15.22
C ALA A 110 6.74 16.27 15.82
N ALA A 111 6.19 15.32 15.06
CA ALA A 111 6.07 13.94 15.50
C ALA A 111 7.44 13.24 15.59
N LEU A 112 8.35 13.52 14.64
CA LEU A 112 9.68 12.89 14.55
C LEU A 112 10.65 13.37 15.65
N ILE A 113 10.54 14.62 16.10
CA ILE A 113 11.33 15.15 17.23
C ILE A 113 11.04 14.36 18.52
N GLY A 114 9.80 13.89 18.67
CA GLY A 114 9.35 13.13 19.84
C GLY A 114 9.45 11.60 19.73
N SER A 115 9.98 11.05 18.64
CA SER A 115 10.05 9.59 18.43
C SER A 115 11.46 9.02 18.53
N SER A 116 11.54 7.69 18.60
CA SER A 116 12.81 6.96 18.64
C SER A 116 13.65 7.13 17.37
N ASP A 117 14.98 7.10 17.52
CA ASP A 117 15.92 7.19 16.38
C ASP A 117 15.66 6.11 15.32
N ALA A 118 15.28 4.90 15.76
CA ALA A 118 14.94 3.80 14.87
C ALA A 118 13.68 4.08 14.02
N LEU A 119 12.67 4.75 14.59
CA LEU A 119 11.49 5.16 13.84
C LEU A 119 11.84 6.30 12.88
N ASN A 120 12.66 7.27 13.34
CA ASN A 120 13.11 8.39 12.52
C ASN A 120 13.85 7.90 11.28
N GLU A 121 14.83 7.01 11.44
CA GLU A 121 15.58 6.44 10.32
C GLU A 121 14.67 5.70 9.33
N LYS A 122 13.68 4.94 9.83
CA LYS A 122 12.74 4.22 8.96
C LYS A 122 11.80 5.16 8.20
N MET A 123 11.30 6.21 8.85
CA MET A 123 10.41 7.19 8.22
C MET A 123 11.16 8.02 7.18
N LEU A 124 12.36 8.50 7.51
CA LEU A 124 13.24 9.23 6.59
C LEU A 124 13.76 8.35 5.45
N GLY A 125 13.99 7.07 5.73
CA GLY A 125 14.32 6.00 4.78
C GLY A 125 13.35 5.92 3.60
N ASN A 126 12.08 6.19 3.88
CA ASN A 126 10.97 6.12 2.94
C ASN A 126 10.69 7.43 2.18
N MET A 127 11.59 8.41 2.27
CA MET A 127 11.50 9.71 1.59
C MET A 127 12.60 9.90 0.55
N SER A 128 12.36 10.80 -0.41
CA SER A 128 13.41 11.23 -1.34
C SER A 128 14.52 11.98 -0.59
N ALA A 129 15.76 11.92 -1.11
CA ALA A 129 16.92 12.57 -0.49
C ALA A 129 16.68 14.07 -0.21
N ARG A 130 16.00 14.78 -1.13
CA ARG A 130 15.64 16.19 -0.96
C ARG A 130 14.68 16.43 0.21
N VAL A 131 13.63 15.62 0.33
CA VAL A 131 12.64 15.76 1.40
C VAL A 131 13.26 15.38 2.75
N ARG A 132 14.10 14.35 2.77
CA ARG A 132 14.86 13.96 3.96
C ARG A 132 15.72 15.10 4.50
N THR A 133 16.57 15.70 3.65
CA THR A 133 17.44 16.81 4.08
C THR A 133 16.63 17.98 4.63
N PHE A 134 15.51 18.34 4.00
CA PHE A 134 14.63 19.39 4.50
C PHE A 134 14.06 19.07 5.89
N ILE A 135 13.58 17.86 6.10
CA ILE A 135 13.02 17.44 7.40
C ILE A 135 14.11 17.41 8.48
N GLU A 136 15.31 16.91 8.16
CA GLU A 136 16.45 16.88 9.08
C GLU A 136 16.90 18.30 9.48
N GLU A 137 16.95 19.23 8.52
CA GLU A 137 17.26 20.65 8.77
C GLU A 137 16.18 21.30 9.66
N GLU A 138 14.90 21.09 9.36
CA GLU A 138 13.79 21.62 10.16
C GLU A 138 13.75 21.04 11.58
N MET A 139 14.06 19.74 11.73
CA MET A 139 14.20 19.10 13.05
C MET A 139 15.34 19.73 13.85
N GLY A 140 16.49 19.99 13.21
CA GLY A 140 17.63 20.66 13.84
C GLY A 140 17.34 22.12 14.21
N PHE A 141 16.53 22.81 13.41
CA PHE A 141 16.12 24.19 13.66
C PHE A 141 15.12 24.30 14.82
N LEU A 142 14.09 23.44 14.84
CA LEU A 142 13.04 23.48 15.86
C LEU A 142 13.52 22.97 17.21
N GLY A 143 14.49 22.05 17.26
CA GLY A 143 15.27 21.65 18.45
C GLY A 143 14.45 21.00 19.59
N HIS A 144 13.60 21.78 20.25
CA HIS A 144 12.71 21.34 21.32
C HIS A 144 11.31 21.91 21.09
N LEU A 145 10.33 21.00 20.98
CA LEU A 145 8.91 21.33 20.92
C LEU A 145 8.23 21.00 22.25
N GLU A 146 7.11 21.67 22.53
CA GLU A 146 6.29 21.34 23.70
C GLU A 146 5.68 19.94 23.54
N GLN A 147 5.63 19.16 24.63
CA GLN A 147 5.08 17.80 24.60
C GLN A 147 3.64 17.77 24.08
N GLU A 148 2.84 18.80 24.34
CA GLU A 148 1.47 18.88 23.85
C GLU A 148 1.39 18.98 22.32
N GLU A 149 2.32 19.71 21.69
CA GLU A 149 2.41 19.84 20.24
C GLU A 149 2.88 18.53 19.59
N ILE A 150 3.85 17.86 20.21
CA ILE A 150 4.34 16.55 19.79
C ILE A 150 3.20 15.53 19.86
N ASP A 151 2.50 15.44 21.00
CA ASP A 151 1.40 14.50 21.19
C ASP A 151 0.25 14.77 20.20
N ALA A 152 -0.08 16.05 19.96
CA ALA A 152 -1.09 16.44 18.98
C ALA A 152 -0.69 16.10 17.54
N ALA A 153 0.58 16.23 17.18
CA ALA A 153 1.10 15.84 15.88
C ALA A 153 1.07 14.32 15.69
N GLN A 154 1.58 13.56 16.67
CA GLN A 154 1.56 12.10 16.66
C GLN A 154 0.12 11.56 16.55
N LEU A 155 -0.82 12.14 17.31
CA LEU A 155 -2.22 11.74 17.28
C LEU A 155 -2.87 11.96 15.91
N ARG A 156 -2.57 13.08 15.24
CA ARG A 156 -3.06 13.34 13.87
C ARG A 156 -2.54 12.30 12.89
N ILE A 157 -1.26 11.96 12.96
CA ILE A 157 -0.66 10.94 12.11
C ILE A 157 -1.29 9.56 12.36
N ILE A 158 -1.50 9.17 13.62
CA ILE A 158 -2.18 7.91 13.97
C ILE A 158 -3.64 7.92 13.51
N THR A 159 -4.31 9.08 13.53
CA THR A 159 -5.68 9.21 13.02
C THR A 159 -5.74 9.00 11.51
N TYR A 160 -4.79 9.55 10.74
CA TYR A 160 -4.67 9.27 9.31
C TYR A 160 -4.35 7.80 9.02
N LEU A 161 -3.52 7.20 9.86
CA LEU A 161 -3.23 5.77 9.80
C LEU A 161 -4.51 4.94 10.01
N ALA A 162 -5.32 5.28 11.01
CA ALA A 162 -6.61 4.62 11.23
C ALA A 162 -7.55 4.76 10.04
N TRP A 163 -7.62 5.95 9.44
CA TRP A 163 -8.41 6.17 8.24
C TRP A 163 -7.93 5.33 7.05
N LEU A 164 -6.61 5.28 6.79
CA LEU A 164 -6.02 4.42 5.75
C LEU A 164 -6.31 2.93 6.00
N SER A 165 -6.37 2.54 7.27
CA SER A 165 -6.73 1.19 7.67
C SER A 165 -8.19 0.86 7.40
N ASP A 166 -9.11 1.80 7.68
CA ASP A 166 -10.53 1.63 7.42
C ASP A 166 -10.81 1.50 5.91
N GLN A 167 -9.99 2.15 5.06
CA GLN A 167 -10.03 1.99 3.60
C GLN A 167 -9.42 0.67 3.10
N GLY A 168 -8.82 -0.14 3.97
CA GLY A 168 -8.19 -1.41 3.62
C GLY A 168 -6.84 -1.27 2.89
N HIS A 169 -6.24 -0.07 2.91
CA HIS A 169 -4.96 0.19 2.26
C HIS A 169 -3.75 -0.26 3.08
N ILE A 170 -3.91 -0.35 4.41
CA ILE A 170 -2.86 -0.74 5.34
C ILE A 170 -3.39 -1.77 6.34
N THR A 171 -2.49 -2.59 6.88
CA THR A 171 -2.81 -3.60 7.89
C THR A 171 -2.53 -3.10 9.31
N TRP A 172 -3.39 -2.20 9.78
CA TRP A 172 -3.38 -1.64 11.14
C TRP A 172 -4.76 -1.90 11.79
N PRO A 173 -4.97 -1.90 13.12
CA PRO A 173 -4.03 -1.79 14.23
C PRO A 173 -3.42 -3.14 14.62
N THR A 174 -2.11 -3.12 14.89
CA THR A 174 -1.31 -4.29 15.26
C THR A 174 -1.81 -5.00 16.53
N ALA A 175 -2.53 -4.31 17.42
CA ALA A 175 -3.14 -4.92 18.60
C ALA A 175 -4.38 -5.79 18.30
N ALA A 176 -5.19 -5.42 17.30
CA ALA A 176 -6.27 -6.28 16.79
C ALA A 176 -5.70 -7.51 16.06
N LEU A 177 -4.52 -7.36 15.43
CA LEU A 177 -3.73 -8.47 14.91
C LEU A 177 -3.23 -9.43 16.00
N LEU A 178 -2.97 -8.98 17.24
CA LEU A 178 -2.56 -9.87 18.34
C LEU A 178 -3.72 -10.73 18.89
N LYS A 179 -4.93 -10.17 19.03
CA LYS A 179 -6.11 -10.94 19.48
C LYS A 179 -6.58 -11.95 18.42
N LYS A 180 -6.49 -11.63 17.12
CA LYS A 180 -6.81 -12.58 16.03
C LYS A 180 -5.67 -13.57 15.73
N LYS A 181 -4.40 -13.26 16.05
CA LYS A 181 -3.28 -14.21 15.88
C LYS A 181 -3.31 -15.38 16.87
N ALA A 182 -3.94 -15.28 18.04
CA ALA A 182 -4.08 -16.44 18.93
C ALA A 182 -5.04 -17.52 18.37
N ALA A 183 -6.02 -17.14 17.55
CA ALA A 183 -6.96 -18.08 16.92
C ALA A 183 -6.57 -18.49 15.49
N SER A 184 -5.65 -17.77 14.84
CA SER A 184 -5.22 -18.03 13.45
C SER A 184 -3.73 -18.29 13.27
N ALA A 185 -2.89 -18.26 14.33
CA ALA A 185 -1.51 -18.72 14.26
C ALA A 185 -1.41 -20.25 14.37
N LYS A 186 -2.17 -20.97 13.55
CA LYS A 186 -1.57 -22.14 12.92
C LYS A 186 -0.57 -21.53 11.95
N ARG A 187 0.73 -21.58 12.26
CA ARG A 187 1.77 -21.44 11.23
C ARG A 187 1.39 -22.43 10.14
N SER A 188 0.71 -21.96 9.09
CA SER A 188 0.72 -22.71 7.85
C SER A 188 2.17 -22.62 7.42
N ARG A 189 2.93 -23.70 7.66
CA ARG A 189 4.11 -23.96 6.83
C ARG A 189 3.70 -23.62 5.40
N MET A 190 4.54 -22.88 4.68
CA MET A 190 4.31 -22.64 3.26
C MET A 190 3.91 -23.99 2.64
N PRO A 191 2.72 -24.09 2.00
CA PRO A 191 2.35 -25.31 1.31
C PRO A 191 3.52 -25.66 0.39
N LYS A 192 4.02 -26.89 0.44
CA LYS A 192 5.20 -27.31 -0.34
C LYS A 192 5.07 -26.88 -1.81
N GLN A 193 3.85 -27.03 -2.34
CA GLN A 193 3.40 -26.57 -3.66
C GLN A 193 3.70 -25.08 -3.97
N TYR A 194 3.61 -24.15 -3.01
CA TYR A 194 3.89 -22.73 -3.23
C TYR A 194 5.39 -22.45 -3.35
N LEU A 195 6.21 -23.10 -2.53
CA LEU A 195 7.67 -23.00 -2.63
C LEU A 195 8.16 -23.62 -3.93
N ASP A 196 7.62 -24.78 -4.27
CA ASP A 196 7.93 -25.47 -5.52
C ASP A 196 7.50 -24.63 -6.74
N ALA A 197 6.32 -23.99 -6.69
CA ALA A 197 5.85 -23.08 -7.75
C ALA A 197 6.70 -21.81 -7.87
N LYS A 198 7.14 -21.23 -6.75
CA LYS A 198 8.04 -20.07 -6.72
C LYS A 198 9.39 -20.40 -7.34
N GLU A 199 9.96 -21.56 -7.00
CA GLU A 199 11.22 -22.03 -7.56
C GLU A 199 11.08 -22.33 -9.07
N LYS A 200 9.98 -22.96 -9.49
CA LYS A 200 9.67 -23.17 -10.91
C LYS A 200 9.55 -21.84 -11.67
N ALA A 201 8.83 -20.86 -11.13
CA ALA A 201 8.71 -19.53 -11.76
C ALA A 201 10.07 -18.82 -11.89
N GLN A 202 10.94 -18.93 -10.89
CA GLN A 202 12.31 -18.41 -10.97
C GLN A 202 13.17 -19.11 -12.03
N GLN A 203 12.96 -20.42 -12.24
CA GLN A 203 13.62 -21.16 -13.32
C GLN A 203 13.06 -20.79 -14.70
N THR A 204 11.74 -20.61 -14.81
CA THR A 204 11.09 -20.16 -16.05
C THR A 204 11.56 -18.77 -16.46
N ALA A 205 11.72 -17.84 -15.51
CA ALA A 205 12.25 -16.50 -15.77
C ALA A 205 13.70 -16.50 -16.30
N GLN A 206 14.48 -17.53 -16.01
CA GLN A 206 15.86 -17.70 -16.49
C GLN A 206 15.95 -18.25 -17.92
N LYS A 207 14.84 -18.65 -18.54
CA LYS A 207 14.83 -19.04 -19.96
C LYS A 207 14.68 -17.81 -20.84
N LYS A 208 15.14 -17.89 -22.09
CA LYS A 208 14.88 -16.85 -23.09
C LYS A 208 13.41 -16.89 -23.50
N LEU A 209 12.83 -15.74 -23.85
CA LEU A 209 11.42 -15.66 -24.25
C LEU A 209 11.10 -16.51 -25.49
N ALA A 210 12.07 -16.70 -26.38
CA ALA A 210 11.94 -17.55 -27.57
C ALA A 210 11.85 -19.05 -27.26
N GLU A 211 12.26 -19.48 -26.06
CA GLU A 211 12.27 -20.88 -25.62
C GLU A 211 11.06 -21.20 -24.71
N LEU A 212 10.29 -20.18 -24.34
CA LEU A 212 9.12 -20.31 -23.49
C LEU A 212 7.87 -20.62 -24.32
N SER A 213 7.09 -21.60 -23.87
CA SER A 213 5.74 -21.82 -24.37
C SER A 213 4.78 -20.76 -23.84
N PHE A 214 3.65 -20.56 -24.54
CA PHE A 214 2.61 -19.64 -24.09
C PHE A 214 2.07 -20.01 -22.70
N GLU A 215 1.88 -21.30 -22.42
CA GLU A 215 1.42 -21.79 -21.11
C GLU A 215 2.44 -21.49 -20.00
N GLU A 216 3.74 -21.61 -20.26
CA GLU A 216 4.79 -21.27 -19.29
C GLU A 216 4.80 -19.78 -18.95
N ILE A 217 4.47 -18.90 -19.92
CA ILE A 217 4.36 -17.45 -19.70
C ILE A 217 3.15 -17.15 -18.80
N ASP A 218 2.01 -17.78 -19.07
CA ASP A 218 0.79 -17.62 -18.25
C ASP A 218 1.02 -18.11 -16.81
N GLU A 219 1.66 -19.27 -16.64
CA GLU A 219 2.05 -19.80 -15.33
C GLU A 219 3.01 -18.86 -14.59
N LEU A 220 4.01 -18.31 -15.31
CA LEU A 220 4.97 -17.37 -14.74
C LEU A 220 4.25 -16.14 -14.16
N PHE A 221 3.43 -15.45 -14.96
CA PHE A 221 2.77 -14.23 -14.50
C PHE A 221 1.69 -14.50 -13.44
N THR A 222 1.00 -15.65 -13.50
CA THR A 222 0.06 -16.06 -12.45
C THR A 222 0.79 -16.26 -11.12
N THR A 223 1.91 -16.97 -11.14
CA THR A 223 2.74 -17.20 -9.94
C THR A 223 3.33 -15.89 -9.43
N MET A 224 3.79 -15.01 -10.30
CA MET A 224 4.29 -13.68 -9.92
C MET A 224 3.20 -12.81 -9.28
N ALA A 225 1.96 -12.87 -9.78
CA ALA A 225 0.83 -12.17 -9.15
C ALA A 225 0.52 -12.72 -7.76
N GLU A 226 0.63 -14.04 -7.55
CA GLU A 226 0.49 -14.66 -6.23
C GLU A 226 1.61 -14.24 -5.27
N ILE A 227 2.86 -14.24 -5.74
CA ILE A 227 4.03 -13.75 -4.98
C ILE A 227 3.83 -12.28 -4.60
N ALA A 228 3.46 -11.42 -5.56
CA ALA A 228 3.23 -10.00 -5.31
C ALA A 228 2.11 -9.74 -4.29
N ARG A 229 1.06 -10.59 -4.27
CA ARG A 229 -0.02 -10.51 -3.29
C ARG A 229 0.36 -10.99 -1.90
N ARG A 230 1.24 -11.99 -1.80
CA ARG A 230 1.61 -12.65 -0.53
C ARG A 230 2.86 -12.07 0.13
N GLU A 231 3.85 -11.73 -0.68
CA GLU A 231 5.18 -11.26 -0.27
C GLU A 231 5.45 -9.80 -0.66
N GLY A 232 4.61 -9.21 -1.52
CA GLY A 232 4.78 -7.84 -2.02
C GLY A 232 5.48 -7.77 -3.38
N ILE A 233 5.31 -6.66 -4.10
CA ILE A 233 5.85 -6.49 -5.46
C ILE A 233 7.40 -6.54 -5.51
N LEU A 234 8.08 -6.10 -4.44
CA LEU A 234 9.54 -6.15 -4.33
C LEU A 234 10.09 -7.57 -4.31
N ALA A 235 9.29 -8.57 -3.88
CA ALA A 235 9.69 -9.97 -3.97
C ALA A 235 9.91 -10.44 -5.42
N LEU A 236 9.41 -9.67 -6.40
CA LEU A 236 9.65 -9.92 -7.83
C LEU A 236 11.02 -9.41 -8.31
N GLU A 237 11.74 -8.58 -7.53
CA GLU A 237 13.10 -8.14 -7.87
C GLU A 237 14.06 -9.31 -8.04
N GLU A 238 13.95 -10.33 -7.18
CA GLU A 238 14.80 -11.51 -7.28
C GLU A 238 14.57 -12.26 -8.60
N SER A 239 13.33 -12.25 -9.09
CA SER A 239 12.95 -12.89 -10.36
C SER A 239 13.33 -12.02 -11.55
N GLY A 240 13.14 -10.69 -11.47
CA GLY A 240 13.51 -9.73 -12.52
C GLY A 240 15.02 -9.58 -12.69
N GLY A 241 15.79 -9.56 -11.59
CA GLY A 241 17.25 -9.46 -11.61
C GLY A 241 17.93 -10.69 -12.21
N LYS A 242 17.31 -11.87 -12.10
CA LYS A 242 17.82 -13.13 -12.66
C LYS A 242 17.15 -13.51 -13.99
N ALA A 243 16.25 -12.68 -14.52
CA ALA A 243 15.59 -12.99 -15.78
C ALA A 243 16.60 -12.92 -16.95
N ALA A 244 16.62 -13.95 -17.79
CA ALA A 244 17.60 -14.06 -18.87
C ALA A 244 17.21 -13.28 -20.13
N ASP A 245 15.92 -13.07 -20.33
CA ASP A 245 15.42 -12.29 -21.46
C ASP A 245 15.40 -10.78 -21.13
N PRO A 246 16.07 -9.92 -21.92
CA PRO A 246 16.15 -8.49 -21.65
C PRO A 246 14.78 -7.78 -21.64
N PHE A 247 13.84 -8.22 -22.47
CA PHE A 247 12.51 -7.64 -22.55
C PHE A 247 11.71 -7.99 -21.29
N LEU A 248 11.70 -9.27 -20.91
CA LEU A 248 11.04 -9.75 -19.69
C LEU A 248 11.64 -9.12 -18.43
N GLN A 249 12.97 -9.13 -18.29
CA GLN A 249 13.69 -8.52 -17.17
C GLN A 249 13.26 -7.08 -16.96
N ARG A 250 13.30 -6.28 -18.02
CA ARG A 250 12.96 -4.87 -17.94
C ARG A 250 11.48 -4.64 -17.66
N ALA A 251 10.58 -5.45 -18.22
CA ALA A 251 9.15 -5.38 -17.92
C ALA A 251 8.87 -5.60 -16.42
N ILE A 252 9.53 -6.61 -15.82
CA ILE A 252 9.42 -6.89 -14.39
C ILE A 252 9.99 -5.74 -13.56
N LEU A 253 11.20 -5.24 -13.91
CA LEU A 253 11.84 -4.14 -13.19
C LEU A 253 11.01 -2.85 -13.26
N LEU A 254 10.46 -2.49 -14.41
CA LEU A 254 9.60 -1.30 -14.55
C LEU A 254 8.36 -1.37 -13.66
N ALA A 255 7.79 -2.57 -13.49
CA ALA A 255 6.65 -2.80 -12.60
C ALA A 255 7.08 -2.70 -11.12
N VAL A 256 8.24 -3.25 -10.77
CA VAL A 256 8.83 -3.13 -9.41
C VAL A 256 9.14 -1.68 -9.06
N ASP A 257 9.71 -0.92 -10.01
CA ASP A 257 10.10 0.48 -9.86
C ASP A 257 8.90 1.43 -9.64
N GLY A 258 7.67 0.90 -9.69
CA GLY A 258 6.45 1.66 -9.44
C GLY A 258 6.04 2.55 -10.61
N THR A 259 6.51 2.24 -11.82
CA THR A 259 6.11 2.95 -13.04
C THR A 259 4.60 2.80 -13.29
N GLN A 260 3.94 3.87 -13.76
CA GLN A 260 2.50 3.83 -14.05
C GLN A 260 2.18 2.79 -15.15
N PRO A 261 1.10 1.99 -15.02
CA PRO A 261 0.77 0.92 -15.97
C PRO A 261 0.69 1.38 -17.43
N GLU A 262 0.12 2.57 -17.66
CA GLU A 262 -0.03 3.16 -18.99
C GLU A 262 1.32 3.49 -19.62
N LEU A 263 2.27 3.98 -18.82
CA LEU A 263 3.62 4.28 -19.26
C LEU A 263 4.45 3.01 -19.48
N ILE A 264 4.30 2.00 -18.62
CA ILE A 264 4.91 0.67 -18.83
C ILE A 264 4.47 0.12 -20.17
N LYS A 265 3.16 0.14 -20.44
CA LYS A 265 2.60 -0.33 -21.71
C LYS A 265 3.19 0.43 -22.89
N ASP A 266 3.17 1.76 -22.89
CA ASP A 266 3.71 2.57 -23.98
C ASP A 266 5.21 2.29 -24.25
N MET A 267 6.02 2.16 -23.19
CA MET A 267 7.45 1.84 -23.33
C MET A 267 7.69 0.44 -23.89
N LEU A 268 6.98 -0.57 -23.36
CA LEU A 268 7.11 -1.95 -23.80
C LEU A 268 6.57 -2.15 -25.22
N ASP A 269 5.45 -1.53 -25.58
CA ASP A 269 4.88 -1.59 -26.93
C ASP A 269 5.86 -1.00 -27.97
N LYS A 270 6.46 0.16 -27.66
CA LYS A 270 7.48 0.79 -28.51
C LYS A 270 8.71 -0.09 -28.68
N TRP A 271 9.18 -0.69 -27.60
CA TRP A 271 10.35 -1.55 -27.64
C TRP A 271 10.08 -2.87 -28.35
N GLN A 272 8.93 -3.51 -28.09
CA GLN A 272 8.47 -4.70 -28.80
C GLN A 272 8.44 -4.43 -30.30
N ALA A 273 7.84 -3.31 -30.72
CA ALA A 273 7.82 -2.92 -32.12
C ALA A 273 9.24 -2.73 -32.69
N SER A 274 10.17 -2.20 -31.91
CA SER A 274 11.57 -2.06 -32.32
C SER A 274 12.27 -3.41 -32.50
N LEU A 275 12.05 -4.37 -31.59
CA LEU A 275 12.61 -5.72 -31.67
C LEU A 275 12.07 -6.48 -32.89
N LEU A 276 10.76 -6.39 -33.13
CA LEU A 276 10.13 -7.00 -34.31
C LEU A 276 10.67 -6.41 -35.61
N ARG A 277 10.85 -5.08 -35.68
CA ARG A 277 11.47 -4.42 -36.84
C ARG A 277 12.89 -4.90 -37.09
N GLU A 278 13.71 -5.04 -36.04
CA GLU A 278 15.08 -5.52 -36.19
C GLU A 278 15.11 -6.96 -36.73
N GLN A 279 14.25 -7.85 -36.21
CA GLN A 279 14.11 -9.21 -36.70
C GLN A 279 13.63 -9.25 -38.15
N GLU A 280 12.64 -8.42 -38.50
CA GLU A 280 12.14 -8.31 -39.88
C GLU A 280 13.26 -7.90 -40.85
N VAL A 281 14.08 -6.91 -40.47
CA VAL A 281 15.24 -6.48 -41.26
C VAL A 281 16.26 -7.60 -41.43
N LYS A 282 16.53 -8.39 -40.38
CA LYS A 282 17.43 -9.55 -40.46
C LYS A 282 16.88 -10.60 -41.44
N TYR A 283 15.61 -10.97 -41.33
CA TYR A 283 14.98 -11.90 -42.27
C TYR A 283 15.02 -11.37 -43.71
N ARG A 284 14.75 -10.08 -43.89
CA ARG A 284 14.81 -9.43 -45.21
C ARG A 284 16.22 -9.48 -45.81
N LYS A 285 17.26 -9.23 -45.02
CA LYS A 285 18.66 -9.39 -45.45
C LYS A 285 18.96 -10.83 -45.87
N VAL A 286 18.49 -11.83 -45.11
CA VAL A 286 18.67 -13.25 -45.48
C VAL A 286 17.99 -13.57 -46.81
N ILE A 287 16.75 -13.12 -47.01
CA ILE A 287 15.99 -13.33 -48.24
C ILE A 287 16.70 -12.68 -49.43
N GLU A 288 17.14 -11.42 -49.30
CA GLU A 288 17.81 -10.72 -50.41
C GLU A 288 19.18 -11.32 -50.72
N GLY A 289 19.93 -11.75 -49.71
CA GLY A 289 21.20 -12.45 -49.90
C GLY A 289 21.01 -13.73 -50.70
N LEU A 290 20.00 -14.54 -50.36
CA LEU A 290 19.69 -15.77 -51.10
C LEU A 290 19.26 -15.47 -52.55
N ARG A 291 18.43 -14.43 -52.75
CA ARG A 291 18.02 -13.99 -54.11
C ARG A 291 19.20 -13.57 -54.97
N GLY A 292 20.15 -12.81 -54.41
CA GLY A 292 21.36 -12.41 -55.13
C GLY A 292 22.23 -13.60 -55.53
N ILE A 293 22.40 -14.58 -54.64
CA ILE A 293 23.12 -15.83 -54.94
C ILE A 293 22.42 -16.59 -56.08
N GLN A 294 21.09 -16.74 -56.02
CA GLN A 294 20.33 -17.45 -57.05
C GLN A 294 20.38 -16.75 -58.41
N ALA A 295 20.45 -15.41 -58.42
CA ALA A 295 20.60 -14.62 -59.63
C ALA A 295 22.02 -14.66 -60.23
N GLY A 296 23.00 -15.22 -59.51
CA GLY A 296 24.41 -15.24 -59.93
C GLY A 296 25.12 -13.89 -59.76
N ASP A 297 24.65 -13.03 -58.86
CA ASP A 297 25.24 -11.72 -58.63
C ASP A 297 26.69 -11.84 -58.13
N ASN A 298 27.54 -10.89 -58.53
CA ASN A 298 28.89 -10.77 -57.97
C ASN A 298 28.82 -10.52 -56.45
N PRO A 299 29.68 -11.13 -55.62
CA PRO A 299 29.69 -10.93 -54.17
C PRO A 299 29.67 -9.46 -53.71
N ARG A 300 30.35 -8.56 -54.43
CA ARG A 300 30.35 -7.11 -54.13
C ARG A 300 28.99 -6.46 -54.35
N ILE A 301 28.22 -6.93 -55.34
CA ILE A 301 26.86 -6.46 -55.60
C ILE A 301 25.92 -6.95 -54.50
N VAL A 302 26.07 -8.20 -54.08
CA VAL A 302 25.29 -8.76 -52.95
C VAL A 302 25.58 -7.97 -51.66
N GLU A 303 26.85 -7.71 -51.36
CA GLU A 303 27.25 -6.89 -50.20
C GLU A 303 26.60 -5.49 -50.24
N HIS A 304 26.65 -4.80 -51.38
CA HIS A 304 26.03 -3.49 -51.54
C HIS A 304 24.51 -3.54 -51.37
N LYS A 305 23.83 -4.52 -51.98
CA LYS A 305 22.37 -4.71 -51.83
C LYS A 305 21.98 -4.96 -50.37
N LEU A 306 22.75 -5.78 -49.66
CA LEU A 306 22.53 -6.05 -48.23
C LEU A 306 22.78 -4.81 -47.38
N ALA A 307 23.78 -3.99 -47.70
CA ALA A 307 24.08 -2.75 -46.98
C ALA A 307 22.91 -1.74 -47.07
N MET A 308 22.18 -1.69 -48.18
CA MET A 308 21.06 -0.74 -48.38
C MET A 308 19.76 -1.10 -47.63
N ILE A 309 19.69 -2.26 -46.95
CA ILE A 309 18.47 -2.72 -46.26
C ILE A 309 18.33 -2.11 -44.83
N PHE A 310 19.24 -1.23 -44.40
CA PHE A 310 19.18 -0.56 -43.10
C PHE A 310 19.51 0.94 -43.22
#